data_AF-A0A351SE43-F1
#
_entry.id   AF-A0A351SE43-F1
#
_cell.length_a   1.000
_cell.length_b   1.000
_cell.length_c   1.000
_cell.angle_alpha   90.00
_cell.angle_beta   90.00
_cell.angle_gamma   90.00
#
_symmetry.space_group_name_H-M   'P 1'
#
loop_
_entity.id
_entity.type
_entity.pdbx_description
1 polymer ?
#
loop_
_entity_poly.entity_id
_entity_poly.type
_entity_poly.pdbx_seq_one_letter_code
_entity_poly.pdbx_strand_id
1 'polypeptide(L)'
;IIDLFFETNQFYVSSGGIQLELVADRLRGETALFDIMAGDQVIVEQGRKVTAKHIRELKKAEVEKLTVSKEYLVGRILAHDIIDTDTGEVILNINDELTEESVEKLIDSGVTEFKTLYTNDLDRGPYISNTLRVDQTTSQVEAQVEIYR
;
A
#
# COMPACT_ATOMS: atom_id res chain seq x y z
N ILE A 1 -10.71 -3.26 -12.25
CA ILE A 1 -11.69 -2.66 -11.30
C ILE A 1 -10.97 -1.84 -10.25
N ILE A 2 -10.00 -2.41 -9.53
CA ILE A 2 -9.20 -1.73 -8.50
C ILE A 2 -8.71 -0.32 -8.93
N ASP A 3 -8.02 -0.20 -10.06
CA ASP A 3 -7.49 1.09 -10.55
C ASP A 3 -8.54 2.17 -10.80
N LEU A 4 -9.82 1.81 -10.99
CA LEU A 4 -10.90 2.78 -11.21
C LEU A 4 -11.37 3.42 -9.90
N PHE A 5 -11.19 2.74 -8.77
CA PHE A 5 -11.79 3.11 -7.49
C PHE A 5 -10.76 3.49 -6.42
N PHE A 6 -9.51 3.06 -6.57
CA PHE A 6 -8.47 3.29 -5.58
C PHE A 6 -7.31 4.07 -6.15
N GLU A 7 -6.81 5.02 -5.37
CA GLU A 7 -5.44 5.48 -5.55
C GLU A 7 -4.48 4.44 -4.95
N THR A 8 -3.23 4.43 -5.42
CA THR A 8 -2.21 3.49 -4.95
C THR A 8 -1.12 4.19 -4.15
N ASN A 9 -0.54 3.47 -3.20
CA ASN A 9 0.74 3.78 -2.58
C ASN A 9 1.84 2.95 -3.25
N GLN A 10 2.94 3.59 -3.62
CA GLN A 10 4.10 2.92 -4.21
C GLN A 10 5.11 2.61 -3.12
N PHE A 11 5.59 1.37 -3.11
CA PHE A 11 6.67 0.91 -2.24
C PHE A 11 7.88 0.49 -3.06
N TYR A 12 9.07 0.74 -2.51
CA TYR A 12 10.34 0.31 -3.04
C TYR A 12 11.04 -0.56 -2.00
N VAL A 13 11.45 -1.76 -2.40
CA VAL A 13 12.19 -2.69 -1.55
C VAL A 13 13.63 -2.69 -1.99
N SER A 14 14.54 -2.54 -1.01
CA SER A 14 15.97 -2.57 -1.23
C SER A 14 16.66 -3.30 -0.09
N SER A 15 17.95 -3.62 -0.25
CA SER A 15 18.77 -4.19 0.82
C SER A 15 18.88 -3.27 2.05
N GLY A 16 18.62 -1.97 1.89
CA GLY A 16 18.65 -0.98 2.97
C GLY A 16 17.32 -0.77 3.70
N GLY A 17 16.25 -1.49 3.30
CA GLY A 17 14.92 -1.37 3.88
C GLY A 17 13.83 -1.09 2.84
N ILE A 18 12.62 -0.85 3.34
CA ILE A 18 11.42 -0.57 2.55
C ILE A 18 11.16 0.93 2.57
N GLN A 19 10.91 1.51 1.41
CA GLN A 19 10.59 2.92 1.25
C GLN A 19 9.17 3.07 0.70
N LEU A 20 8.37 3.93 1.31
CA LEU A 20 7.05 4.36 0.85
C LEU A 20 7.19 5.70 0.12
N GLU A 21 6.61 5.81 -1.08
CA GLU A 21 6.46 7.09 -1.77
C GLU A 21 5.48 7.99 -1.02
N LEU A 22 5.99 9.16 -0.59
CA LEU A 22 5.25 10.07 0.28
C LEU A 22 4.37 11.01 -0.53
N VAL A 23 3.06 10.86 -0.36
CA VAL A 23 2.09 11.90 -0.72
C VAL A 23 1.71 12.66 0.55
N ALA A 24 2.37 13.80 0.80
CA ALA A 24 2.25 14.53 2.07
C ALA A 24 0.81 14.93 2.46
N ASP A 25 -0.08 15.12 1.48
CA ASP A 25 -1.49 15.43 1.75
C ASP A 25 -2.28 14.23 2.30
N ARG A 26 -1.85 12.98 2.03
CA ARG A 26 -2.49 11.75 2.55
C ARG A 26 -2.29 11.57 4.05
N LEU A 27 -1.19 12.08 4.60
CA LEU A 27 -0.91 12.02 6.04
C LEU A 27 -1.78 12.99 6.86
N ARG A 28 -2.59 13.85 6.23
CA ARG A 28 -3.29 14.91 6.95
C ARG A 28 -4.29 14.34 7.95
N GLY A 29 -4.03 14.60 9.24
CA GLY A 29 -4.92 14.18 10.30
C GLY A 29 -4.76 12.71 10.71
N GLU A 30 -3.88 11.96 10.05
CA GLU A 30 -3.47 10.63 10.50
C GLU A 30 -2.53 10.74 11.72
N THR A 31 -2.51 9.68 12.53
CA THR A 31 -1.55 9.51 13.61
C THR A 31 -0.32 8.80 13.06
N ALA A 32 0.87 9.37 13.26
CA ALA A 32 2.11 8.76 12.80
C ALA A 32 2.34 7.43 13.50
N LEU A 33 2.43 6.33 12.74
CA LEU A 33 2.70 5.00 13.28
C LEU A 33 4.19 4.78 13.60
N PHE A 34 5.07 5.63 13.06
CA PHE A 34 6.51 5.62 13.23
C PHE A 34 7.04 7.06 13.13
N ASP A 35 8.33 7.26 13.45
CA ASP A 35 8.97 8.56 13.33
C ASP A 35 9.13 8.96 11.85
N ILE A 36 8.48 10.06 11.46
CA ILE A 36 8.58 10.61 10.11
C ILE A 36 9.79 11.54 10.07
N MET A 37 10.85 11.09 9.40
CA MET A 37 12.12 11.80 9.30
C MET A 37 12.27 12.50 7.95
N ALA A 38 12.91 13.67 7.96
CA ALA A 38 13.42 14.38 6.79
C ALA A 38 14.95 14.48 6.92
N GLY A 39 15.67 13.55 6.30
CA GLY A 39 17.10 13.35 6.58
C GLY A 39 17.30 12.92 8.04
N ASP A 40 18.15 13.62 8.78
CA ASP A 40 18.41 13.35 10.20
C ASP A 40 17.42 14.05 11.16
N GLN A 41 16.48 14.84 10.63
CA GLN A 41 15.52 15.58 11.44
C GLN A 41 14.19 14.84 11.55
N VAL A 42 13.76 14.52 12.78
CA VAL A 42 12.40 14.03 13.04
C VAL A 42 11.41 15.19 12.88
N ILE A 43 10.48 15.06 11.94
CA ILE A 43 9.42 16.05 11.67
C ILE A 43 8.15 15.70 12.46
N VAL A 44 7.82 14.41 12.54
CA VAL A 44 6.70 13.91 13.33
C VAL A 44 7.16 12.71 14.14
N GLU A 45 7.07 12.82 15.47
CA GLU A 45 7.33 11.69 16.36
C GLU A 45 6.17 10.68 16.29
N GLN A 46 6.51 9.42 16.49
CA GLN A 46 5.55 8.32 16.60
C GLN A 46 4.44 8.65 17.60
N GLY A 47 3.21 8.30 17.24
CA GLY A 47 2.01 8.52 18.06
C GLY A 47 1.44 9.94 18.02
N ARG A 48 2.10 10.89 17.33
CA ARG A 48 1.58 12.25 17.18
C ARG A 48 0.71 12.39 15.95
N LYS A 49 -0.33 13.21 16.07
CA LYS A 49 -1.19 13.59 14.94
C LYS A 49 -0.45 14.50 13.98
N VAL A 50 -0.48 14.17 12.69
CA VAL A 50 0.14 14.98 11.65
C VAL A 50 -0.68 16.26 11.44
N THR A 51 -0.04 17.41 11.67
CA THR A 51 -0.66 18.73 11.52
C THR A 51 -0.34 19.37 10.18
N ALA A 52 -1.07 20.41 9.79
CA ALA A 52 -0.76 21.19 8.59
C ALA A 52 0.64 21.80 8.61
N LYS A 53 1.23 22.03 9.80
CA LYS A 53 2.61 22.50 9.95
C LYS A 53 3.59 21.41 9.49
N HIS A 54 3.43 20.18 9.96
CA HIS A 54 4.28 19.05 9.57
C HIS A 54 4.22 18.78 8.06
N ILE A 55 3.03 18.88 7.44
CA ILE A 55 2.88 18.73 5.98
C ILE A 55 3.70 19.80 5.23
N ARG A 56 3.69 21.05 5.71
CA ARG A 56 4.47 22.13 5.09
C ARG A 56 5.98 21.90 5.27
N GLU A 57 6.40 21.38 6.42
CA GLU A 57 7.80 21.04 6.68
C GLU A 57 8.27 19.89 5.79
N LEU A 58 7.48 18.83 5.63
CA LEU A 58 7.76 17.71 4.71
C LEU A 58 7.86 18.17 3.25
N LYS A 59 6.93 19.01 2.81
CA LYS A 59 6.97 19.59 1.45
C LYS A 59 8.18 20.50 1.25
N LYS A 60 8.55 21.29 2.25
CA LYS A 60 9.73 22.19 2.19
C LYS A 60 11.04 21.42 2.20
N ALA A 61 11.08 20.29 2.88
CA ALA A 61 12.24 19.40 2.92
C ALA A 61 12.33 18.47 1.70
N GLU A 62 11.40 18.59 0.74
CA GLU A 62 11.36 17.78 -0.51
C GLU A 62 11.48 16.28 -0.23
N VAL A 63 10.84 15.81 0.84
CA VAL A 63 10.83 14.40 1.20
C VAL A 63 9.89 13.66 0.25
N GLU A 64 10.44 12.91 -0.68
CA GLU A 64 9.68 12.10 -1.64
C GLU A 64 9.45 10.67 -1.14
N LYS A 65 10.30 10.17 -0.26
CA LYS A 65 10.27 8.79 0.23
C LYS A 65 10.42 8.72 1.74
N LEU A 66 9.65 7.85 2.39
CA LEU A 66 9.75 7.55 3.81
C LEU A 66 10.24 6.12 4.01
N THR A 67 11.21 5.93 4.89
CA THR A 67 11.59 4.58 5.31
C THR A 67 10.52 4.04 6.25
N VAL A 68 9.98 2.88 5.92
CA VAL A 68 8.94 2.20 6.69
C VAL A 68 9.42 0.83 7.13
N SER A 69 8.85 0.33 8.23
CA SER A 69 9.16 -1.00 8.72
C SER A 69 8.35 -2.08 8.00
N LYS A 70 8.74 -3.36 8.13
CA LYS A 70 8.01 -4.48 7.52
C LYS A 70 6.60 -4.60 8.09
N GLU A 71 6.44 -4.31 9.37
CA GLU A 71 5.17 -4.34 10.10
C GLU A 71 4.17 -3.33 9.53
N TYR A 72 4.63 -2.23 8.92
CA TYR A 72 3.76 -1.25 8.27
C TYR A 72 3.09 -1.78 7.00
N LEU A 73 3.70 -2.78 6.34
CA LEU A 73 3.12 -3.42 5.17
C LEU A 73 2.01 -4.41 5.55
N VAL A 74 2.06 -4.97 6.75
CA VAL A 74 1.09 -5.95 7.21
C VAL A 74 -0.30 -5.30 7.30
N GLY A 75 -1.30 -5.97 6.71
CA GLY A 75 -2.67 -5.48 6.59
C GLY A 75 -2.92 -4.55 5.41
N ARG A 76 -1.90 -4.19 4.61
CA ARG A 76 -2.10 -3.46 3.35
C ARG A 76 -2.58 -4.41 2.25
N ILE A 77 -3.36 -3.89 1.31
CA ILE A 77 -3.96 -4.67 0.22
C ILE A 77 -3.19 -4.41 -1.07
N LEU A 78 -2.81 -5.46 -1.80
CA LEU A 78 -2.12 -5.33 -3.09
C LEU A 78 -3.00 -4.71 -4.17
N ALA A 79 -2.40 -3.82 -4.96
CA ALA A 79 -3.07 -3.16 -6.08
C ALA A 79 -2.92 -3.90 -7.42
N HIS A 80 -2.01 -4.86 -7.52
CA HIS A 80 -1.75 -5.66 -8.72
C HIS A 80 -1.15 -7.02 -8.35
N ASP A 81 -1.14 -7.93 -9.32
CA ASP A 81 -0.49 -9.23 -9.20
C ASP A 81 1.04 -9.06 -9.11
N ILE A 82 1.65 -9.76 -8.16
CA ILE A 82 3.10 -9.86 -8.05
C ILE A 82 3.51 -11.17 -8.72
N ILE A 83 4.31 -11.06 -9.77
CA ILE A 83 4.71 -12.18 -10.62
C ILE A 83 6.22 -12.38 -10.48
N ASP A 84 6.64 -13.63 -10.30
CA ASP A 84 8.03 -14.01 -10.37
C ASP A 84 8.50 -13.88 -11.83
N THR A 85 9.50 -13.04 -12.09
CA THR A 85 9.99 -12.79 -13.45
C THR A 85 10.76 -13.96 -14.06
N ASP A 86 11.28 -14.87 -13.23
CA ASP A 86 12.07 -16.03 -13.66
C ASP A 86 11.16 -17.22 -14.02
N THR A 87 10.11 -17.46 -13.22
CA THR A 87 9.19 -18.58 -13.44
C THR A 87 7.90 -18.19 -14.18
N GLY A 88 7.50 -16.93 -14.11
CA GLY A 88 6.22 -16.44 -14.61
C GLY A 88 5.03 -16.81 -13.72
N GLU A 89 5.27 -17.37 -12.53
CA GLU A 89 4.22 -17.74 -11.58
C GLU A 89 3.76 -16.51 -10.77
N VAL A 90 2.47 -16.45 -10.46
CA VAL A 90 1.92 -15.42 -9.58
C VAL A 90 2.27 -15.76 -8.14
N ILE A 91 3.04 -14.88 -7.49
CA ILE A 91 3.45 -15.02 -6.09
C ILE A 91 2.32 -14.56 -5.17
N LEU A 92 1.73 -13.40 -5.49
CA LEU A 92 0.59 -12.81 -4.77
C LEU A 92 -0.40 -12.22 -5.75
N ASN A 93 -1.70 -12.35 -5.49
CA ASN A 93 -2.73 -11.84 -6.38
C ASN A 93 -3.09 -10.40 -6.02
N ILE A 94 -3.62 -9.69 -7.00
CA ILE A 94 -4.32 -8.42 -6.81
C ILE A 94 -5.40 -8.59 -5.75
N ASN A 95 -5.58 -7.56 -4.91
CA ASN A 95 -6.54 -7.54 -3.82
C ASN A 95 -6.21 -8.50 -2.64
N ASP A 96 -5.07 -9.20 -2.66
CA ASP A 96 -4.61 -9.95 -1.48
C ASP A 96 -4.16 -9.01 -0.36
N GLU A 97 -4.47 -9.40 0.88
CA GLU A 97 -4.00 -8.70 2.07
C GLU A 97 -2.61 -9.22 2.44
N LEU A 98 -1.68 -8.29 2.70
CA LEU A 98 -0.31 -8.62 3.07
C LEU A 98 -0.27 -9.11 4.52
N THR A 99 -0.02 -10.40 4.69
CA THR A 99 0.34 -11.01 5.99
C THR A 99 1.86 -10.96 6.18
N GLU A 100 2.33 -11.26 7.39
CA GLU A 100 3.78 -11.37 7.66
C GLU A 100 4.46 -12.36 6.69
N GLU A 101 3.85 -13.53 6.47
CA GLU A 101 4.34 -14.53 5.52
C GLU A 101 4.35 -14.02 4.07
N SER A 102 3.31 -13.31 3.65
CA SER A 102 3.25 -12.72 2.29
C SER A 102 4.30 -11.64 2.09
N VAL A 103 4.59 -10.83 3.12
CA VAL A 103 5.64 -9.80 3.07
C VAL A 103 7.02 -10.45 2.96
N GLU A 104 7.28 -11.53 3.70
CA GLU A 104 8.53 -12.29 3.57
C GLU A 104 8.70 -12.87 2.17
N LYS A 105 7.67 -13.53 1.62
CA LYS A 105 7.68 -14.04 0.24
C LYS A 105 7.94 -12.94 -0.78
N LEU A 106 7.32 -11.77 -0.61
CA LEU A 106 7.53 -10.63 -1.50
C LEU A 106 8.98 -10.16 -1.46
N ILE A 107 9.59 -10.08 -0.28
CA ILE A 107 11.01 -9.69 -0.14
C ILE A 107 11.94 -10.75 -0.74
N ASP A 108 11.67 -12.03 -0.48
CA ASP A 108 12.49 -13.15 -0.95
C ASP A 108 12.41 -13.33 -2.47
N SER A 109 11.28 -12.95 -3.08
CA SER A 109 11.10 -12.95 -4.53
C SER A 109 11.94 -11.90 -5.28
N GLY A 110 12.60 -10.99 -4.55
CA GLY A 110 13.46 -9.96 -5.14
C GLY A 110 12.70 -8.82 -5.81
N VAL A 111 11.40 -8.69 -5.57
CA VAL A 111 10.57 -7.59 -6.08
C VAL A 111 11.12 -6.26 -5.57
N THR A 112 11.53 -5.38 -6.50
CA THR A 112 12.11 -4.08 -6.16
C THR A 112 11.06 -3.01 -5.92
N GLU A 113 9.88 -3.16 -6.51
CA GLU A 113 8.81 -2.18 -6.42
C GLU A 113 7.43 -2.83 -6.49
N PHE A 114 6.48 -2.32 -5.71
CA PHE A 114 5.10 -2.80 -5.73
C PHE A 114 4.13 -1.70 -5.27
N LYS A 115 2.84 -1.94 -5.45
CA LYS A 115 1.77 -0.98 -5.15
C LYS A 115 0.74 -1.61 -4.25
N THR A 116 0.32 -0.85 -3.24
CA THR A 116 -0.83 -1.20 -2.40
C THR A 116 -1.96 -0.21 -2.63
N LEU A 117 -3.18 -0.59 -2.26
CA LEU A 117 -4.30 0.34 -2.20
C LEU A 117 -4.05 1.40 -1.14
N TYR A 118 -4.38 2.64 -1.46
CA TYR A 118 -4.50 3.69 -0.46
C TYR A 118 -5.93 3.70 0.08
N THR A 119 -6.07 3.16 1.30
CA THR A 119 -7.31 3.15 2.06
C THR A 119 -7.08 3.78 3.43
N ASN A 120 -8.11 4.44 3.96
CA ASN A 120 -8.14 5.03 5.28
C ASN A 120 -9.52 4.82 5.96
N ASP A 121 -9.60 5.11 7.24
CA ASP A 121 -10.82 4.91 8.04
C ASP A 121 -11.82 6.08 7.97
N LEU A 122 -11.51 7.13 7.22
CA LEU A 122 -12.29 8.38 7.23
C LEU A 122 -13.15 8.54 5.98
N ASP A 123 -12.52 8.56 4.80
CA ASP A 123 -13.17 8.90 3.52
C ASP A 123 -12.84 7.91 2.39
N ARG A 124 -11.87 7.01 2.59
CA ARG A 124 -11.36 6.09 1.57
C ARG A 124 -11.34 4.65 2.10
N GLY A 125 -12.52 4.13 2.43
CA GLY A 125 -12.67 2.76 2.92
C GLY A 125 -12.42 1.70 1.84
N PRO A 126 -12.03 0.46 2.22
CA PRO A 126 -11.77 -0.66 1.31
C PRO A 126 -13.06 -1.32 0.76
N TYR A 127 -14.11 -0.55 0.45
CA TYR A 127 -15.43 -1.10 0.14
C TYR A 127 -15.42 -1.99 -1.11
N ILE A 128 -14.87 -1.49 -2.22
CA ILE A 128 -14.76 -2.25 -3.49
C ILE A 128 -13.84 -3.46 -3.32
N SER A 129 -12.74 -3.32 -2.57
CA SER A 129 -11.84 -4.43 -2.25
C SER A 129 -12.57 -5.56 -1.51
N ASN A 130 -13.35 -5.21 -0.50
CA ASN A 130 -14.14 -6.17 0.27
C ASN A 130 -15.23 -6.82 -0.57
N THR A 131 -15.90 -6.06 -1.46
CA THR A 131 -16.89 -6.60 -2.39
C THR A 131 -16.26 -7.60 -3.36
N LEU A 132 -15.11 -7.27 -3.95
CA LEU A 132 -14.40 -8.18 -4.85
C LEU A 132 -13.92 -9.46 -4.15
N ARG A 133 -13.62 -9.41 -2.85
CA ARG A 133 -13.19 -10.58 -2.08
C ARG A 133 -14.29 -11.62 -1.89
N VAL A 134 -15.55 -11.19 -1.84
CA VAL A 134 -16.71 -12.08 -1.70
C VAL A 134 -17.37 -12.42 -3.04
N ASP A 135 -16.94 -11.79 -4.13
CA ASP A 135 -17.39 -12.09 -5.48
C ASP A 135 -16.86 -13.46 -5.90
N GLN A 136 -17.78 -14.33 -6.34
CA GLN A 136 -17.43 -15.67 -6.79
C GLN A 136 -17.04 -15.70 -8.26
N THR A 137 -17.27 -14.60 -8.99
CA THR A 137 -17.02 -14.51 -10.42
C THR A 137 -15.65 -13.90 -10.66
N THR A 138 -14.86 -14.56 -11.49
CA THR A 138 -13.47 -14.16 -11.79
C THR A 138 -13.29 -13.73 -13.25
N SER A 139 -14.30 -13.97 -14.08
CA SER A 139 -14.31 -13.62 -15.49
C SER A 139 -15.63 -12.99 -15.92
N GLN A 140 -15.59 -12.25 -17.03
CA GLN A 140 -16.78 -11.67 -17.62
C GLN A 140 -17.84 -12.72 -17.96
N VAL A 141 -17.42 -13.91 -18.41
CA VAL A 141 -18.34 -15.00 -18.78
C VAL A 141 -19.02 -15.56 -17.54
N GLU A 142 -18.28 -15.80 -16.47
CA GLU A 142 -18.85 -16.24 -15.18
C GLU A 142 -19.83 -15.21 -14.62
N ALA A 143 -19.46 -13.92 -14.66
CA ALA A 143 -20.35 -12.84 -14.25
C ALA A 143 -21.64 -12.82 -15.07
N GLN A 144 -21.56 -12.98 -16.39
CA GLN A 144 -22.75 -13.09 -17.24
C GLN A 144 -23.60 -14.30 -16.86
N VAL A 145 -23.00 -15.47 -16.65
CA VAL A 145 -23.72 -16.69 -16.27
C VAL A 145 -24.47 -16.49 -14.95
N GLU A 146 -23.86 -15.87 -13.94
CA GLU A 146 -24.51 -15.62 -12.65
C GLU A 146 -25.63 -14.58 -12.74
N ILE A 147 -25.53 -13.58 -13.64
CA ILE A 147 -26.62 -12.62 -13.92
C ILE A 147 -27.85 -13.30 -14.54
N TYR A 148 -27.64 -14.34 -15.36
CA TYR A 148 -28.73 -15.05 -16.04
C TYR A 148 -29.29 -16.24 -15.25
N ARG A 149 -28.68 -16.59 -14.11
CA ARG A 149 -29.17 -17.65 -13.22
C ARG A 149 -30.43 -17.21 -12.47
#